data_AF-A0A7N4PVZ3-F1
#
_entry.id   AF-A0A7N4PVZ3-F1
#
_cell.length_a   1.000
_cell.length_b   1.000
_cell.length_c   1.000
_cell.angle_alpha   90.00
_cell.angle_beta   90.00
_cell.angle_gamma   90.00
#
_symmetry.space_group_name_H-M   'P 1'
#
loop_
_entity.id
_entity.type
_entity.pdbx_description
1 polymer ?
#
loop_
_entity_poly.entity_id
_entity_poly.type
_entity_poly.pdbx_seq_one_letter_code
_entity_poly.pdbx_strand_id
1 'polypeptide(L)'
;MNYLLAKTTDLENRSRRDNLRIIGLSENYDEKKSLDTILQEIIKENCPDVIESEGKIGIERIHRTPSERNPKIKTPRNIVAKFQNYQIKEKILQAAKKKPFKYRGATIRITQDLAASTLKERRAWNMIF
;
A
#
# COMPACT_ATOMS: atom_id res chain seq x y z
N MET A 1 27.26 7.60 -12.70
CA MET A 1 26.21 6.72 -12.13
C MET A 1 26.89 5.60 -11.35
N ASN A 2 26.67 5.50 -10.05
CA ASN A 2 27.31 4.48 -9.21
C ASN A 2 26.58 3.14 -9.42
N TYR A 3 27.17 2.23 -10.21
CA TYR A 3 26.54 0.97 -10.66
C TYR A 3 25.94 0.16 -9.50
N LEU A 4 26.63 0.13 -8.35
CA LEU A 4 26.16 -0.57 -7.16
C LEU A 4 24.85 0.00 -6.62
N LEU A 5 24.69 1.32 -6.61
CA LEU A 5 23.47 1.98 -6.13
C LEU A 5 22.27 1.70 -7.05
N ALA A 6 22.51 1.66 -8.37
CA ALA A 6 21.48 1.31 -9.33
C ALA A 6 21.03 -0.16 -9.14
N LYS A 7 21.99 -1.07 -8.95
CA LYS A 7 21.71 -2.49 -8.73
C LYS A 7 20.96 -2.75 -7.42
N THR A 8 21.33 -2.07 -6.32
CA THR A 8 20.61 -2.22 -5.04
C THR A 8 19.19 -1.65 -5.13
N THR A 9 19.00 -0.52 -5.80
CA THR A 9 17.68 0.06 -6.04
C THR A 9 16.80 -0.88 -6.88
N ASP A 10 17.32 -1.49 -7.94
CA ASP A 10 16.57 -2.47 -8.75
C ASP A 10 16.14 -3.68 -7.91
N LEU A 11 17.05 -4.28 -7.15
CA LEU A 11 16.75 -5.41 -6.26
C LEU A 11 15.69 -5.06 -5.21
N GLU A 12 15.80 -3.88 -4.59
CA GLU A 12 14.82 -3.41 -3.62
C GLU A 12 13.43 -3.27 -4.26
N ASN A 13 13.32 -2.63 -5.42
CA ASN A 13 12.03 -2.47 -6.08
C ASN A 13 11.43 -3.81 -6.54
N ARG A 14 12.25 -4.75 -7.02
CA ARG A 14 11.77 -6.11 -7.36
C ARG A 14 11.18 -6.80 -6.14
N SER A 15 11.83 -6.69 -4.99
CA SER A 15 11.34 -7.26 -3.73
C SER A 15 10.02 -6.65 -3.23
N ARG A 16 9.74 -5.38 -3.62
CA ARG A 16 8.54 -4.63 -3.23
C ARG A 16 7.45 -4.66 -4.30
N ARG A 17 7.66 -5.34 -5.44
CA ARG A 17 6.77 -5.25 -6.60
C ARG A 17 5.34 -5.66 -6.27
N ASP A 18 5.15 -6.64 -5.38
CA ASP A 18 3.85 -7.18 -5.00
C ASP A 18 3.24 -6.49 -3.77
N ASN A 19 3.88 -5.41 -3.31
CA ASN A 19 3.47 -4.69 -2.11
C ASN A 19 2.62 -3.45 -2.45
N LEU A 20 1.56 -3.23 -1.67
CA LEU A 20 0.89 -1.94 -1.56
C LEU A 20 1.19 -1.29 -0.22
N ARG A 21 1.25 0.04 -0.24
CA ARG A 21 1.32 0.88 0.94
C ARG A 21 0.00 1.60 1.14
N ILE A 22 -0.60 1.40 2.31
CA ILE A 22 -1.86 2.04 2.73
C ILE A 22 -1.51 3.12 3.76
N ILE A 23 -2.05 4.31 3.56
CA ILE A 23 -1.74 5.53 4.31
C ILE A 23 -3.03 6.14 4.85
N GLY A 24 -3.01 6.58 6.10
CA GLY A 24 -4.12 7.29 6.72
C GLY A 24 -5.12 6.42 7.48
N LEU A 25 -4.94 5.10 7.52
CA LEU A 25 -5.77 4.22 8.34
C LEU A 25 -5.43 4.40 9.83
N SER A 26 -6.40 4.77 10.66
CA SER A 26 -6.19 4.96 12.12
C SER A 26 -5.57 3.73 12.79
N GLU A 27 -4.78 3.94 13.85
CA GLU A 27 -4.16 2.87 14.65
C GLU A 27 -5.19 2.01 15.39
N ASN A 28 -6.25 2.64 15.92
CA ASN A 28 -7.23 2.01 16.80
C ASN A 28 -8.59 1.83 16.13
N TYR A 29 -8.62 1.71 14.80
CA TYR A 29 -9.88 1.78 14.05
C TYR A 29 -10.87 0.67 14.42
N ASP A 30 -10.36 -0.54 14.67
CA ASP A 30 -11.14 -1.67 15.15
C ASP A 30 -10.19 -2.65 15.86
N GLU A 31 -9.97 -2.47 17.16
CA GLU A 31 -9.00 -3.24 17.97
C GLU A 31 -9.28 -4.76 17.95
N LYS A 32 -10.48 -5.18 17.54
CA LYS A 32 -10.88 -6.57 17.44
C LYS A 32 -10.58 -7.21 16.08
N LYS A 33 -10.34 -6.42 15.03
CA LYS A 33 -10.13 -6.93 13.66
C LYS A 33 -8.65 -6.95 13.30
N SER A 34 -8.22 -8.04 12.65
CA SER A 34 -6.91 -8.11 12.03
C SER A 34 -6.80 -7.15 10.84
N LEU A 35 -5.58 -6.75 10.49
CA LEU A 35 -5.32 -5.90 9.33
C LEU A 35 -5.78 -6.56 8.03
N ASP A 36 -5.68 -7.89 7.91
CA ASP A 36 -6.17 -8.64 6.75
C ASP A 36 -7.67 -8.44 6.54
N THR A 37 -8.48 -8.59 7.60
CA THR A 37 -9.92 -8.39 7.54
C THR A 37 -10.26 -6.95 7.17
N ILE A 38 -9.57 -5.98 7.77
CA ILE A 38 -9.77 -4.56 7.44
C ILE A 38 -9.42 -4.28 5.97
N LEU A 39 -8.33 -4.86 5.45
CA LEU A 39 -7.96 -4.68 4.04
C LEU A 39 -9.01 -5.29 3.09
N GLN A 40 -9.57 -6.45 3.42
CA GLN A 40 -10.67 -7.02 2.62
C GLN A 40 -11.92 -6.15 2.64
N GLU A 41 -12.29 -5.57 3.79
CA GLU A 41 -13.41 -4.62 3.89
C GLU A 41 -13.14 -3.35 3.06
N ILE A 42 -11.93 -2.81 3.11
CA ILE A 42 -11.50 -1.67 2.29
C ILE A 42 -11.67 -1.98 0.80
N ILE A 43 -11.19 -3.13 0.35
CA ILE A 43 -11.27 -3.49 -1.07
C ILE A 43 -12.74 -3.68 -1.48
N LYS A 44 -13.56 -4.30 -0.63
CA LYS A 44 -15.00 -4.49 -0.86
C LYS A 44 -15.74 -3.16 -0.99
N GLU A 45 -15.42 -2.18 -0.13
CA GLU A 45 -16.06 -0.86 -0.14
C GLU A 45 -15.69 -0.04 -1.40
N ASN A 46 -14.49 -0.22 -1.95
CA ASN A 46 -13.95 0.70 -2.97
C ASN A 46 -13.86 0.14 -4.38
N CYS A 47 -13.61 -1.16 -4.53
CA CYS A 47 -13.51 -1.86 -5.81
C CYS A 47 -14.08 -3.29 -5.69
N PRO A 48 -15.42 -3.41 -5.52
CA PRO A 48 -16.10 -4.69 -5.30
C PRO A 48 -15.86 -5.68 -6.45
N ASP A 49 -15.75 -5.22 -7.69
CA ASP A 49 -15.45 -6.05 -8.88
C ASP A 49 -14.22 -6.95 -8.70
N VAL A 50 -13.22 -6.51 -7.94
CA VAL A 50 -12.00 -7.30 -7.66
C VAL A 50 -12.30 -8.47 -6.73
N ILE A 51 -13.20 -8.29 -5.76
CA ILE A 51 -13.61 -9.35 -4.83
C ILE A 51 -14.62 -10.28 -5.48
N GLU A 52 -15.56 -9.74 -6.27
CA GLU A 52 -16.56 -10.56 -6.96
C GLU A 52 -15.93 -11.52 -7.97
N SER A 53 -14.84 -11.11 -8.63
CA SER A 53 -14.15 -11.95 -9.60
C SER A 53 -13.20 -12.99 -8.99
N GLU A 54 -12.53 -12.68 -7.87
CA GLU A 54 -11.48 -13.53 -7.31
C GLU A 54 -11.87 -14.21 -5.98
N GLY A 55 -13.00 -13.82 -5.39
CA GLY A 55 -13.42 -14.24 -4.05
C GLY A 55 -12.54 -13.65 -2.95
N LYS A 56 -11.96 -14.52 -2.10
CA LYS A 56 -11.10 -14.09 -1.00
C LYS A 56 -9.70 -13.74 -1.52
N ILE A 57 -9.31 -12.47 -1.37
CA ILE A 57 -7.99 -12.00 -1.81
C ILE A 57 -6.88 -12.58 -0.94
N GLY A 58 -5.92 -13.24 -1.60
CA GLY A 58 -4.73 -13.82 -0.98
C GLY A 58 -3.71 -12.75 -0.58
N ILE A 59 -3.57 -12.54 0.73
CA ILE A 59 -2.56 -11.66 1.33
C ILE A 59 -1.49 -12.56 1.96
N GLU A 60 -0.24 -12.40 1.54
CA GLU A 60 0.90 -13.15 2.07
C GLU A 60 1.34 -12.58 3.41
N ARG A 61 1.41 -11.25 3.51
CA ARG A 61 1.86 -10.56 4.72
C ARG A 61 1.28 -9.16 4.78
N ILE A 62 0.82 -8.75 5.96
CA ILE A 62 0.37 -7.38 6.21
C ILE A 62 0.85 -6.92 7.58
N HIS A 63 1.37 -5.70 7.65
CA HIS A 63 1.90 -5.14 8.90
C HIS A 63 2.00 -3.61 8.85
N ARG A 64 2.05 -2.98 10.03
CA ARG A 64 2.36 -1.55 10.17
C ARG A 64 3.85 -1.31 10.00
N THR A 65 4.21 -0.16 9.44
CA THR A 65 5.60 0.29 9.29
C THR A 65 5.75 1.75 9.75
N PRO A 66 6.72 2.06 10.63
CA PRO A 66 7.64 1.12 11.31
C PRO A 66 6.92 0.19 12.31
N SER A 67 7.57 -0.91 12.70
CA SER A 67 6.98 -1.91 13.61
C SER A 67 6.59 -1.33 14.96
N GLU A 68 7.36 -0.37 15.45
CA GLU A 68 7.12 0.34 16.69
C GLU A 68 6.45 1.70 16.44
N ARG A 69 5.52 2.07 17.32
CA ARG A 69 4.86 3.37 17.26
C ARG A 69 5.70 4.39 18.00
N ASN A 70 6.14 5.44 17.29
CA ASN A 70 6.75 6.60 17.92
C ASN A 70 5.64 7.50 18.51
N PRO A 71 5.55 7.68 19.85
CA PRO A 71 4.48 8.46 20.47
C PRO A 71 4.53 9.96 20.11
N LYS A 72 5.67 10.47 19.63
CA LYS A 72 5.81 11.86 19.16
C LYS A 72 5.14 12.10 17.80
N ILE A 73 4.91 11.03 17.02
CA ILE A 73 4.29 11.12 15.70
C ILE A 73 2.78 10.93 15.85
N LYS A 74 2.01 11.98 15.58
CA LYS A 74 0.54 11.97 15.67
C LYS A 74 -0.12 11.30 14.46
N THR A 75 0.55 11.22 13.33
CA THR A 75 0.02 10.56 12.13
C THR A 75 0.03 9.03 12.31
N PRO A 76 -0.99 8.31 11.84
CA PRO A 76 -1.00 6.85 11.91
C PRO A 76 0.13 6.26 11.06
N ARG A 77 0.68 5.12 11.50
CA ARG A 77 1.70 4.40 10.73
C ARG A 77 1.12 3.85 9.45
N ASN A 78 1.95 3.79 8.42
CA ASN A 78 1.54 3.19 7.16
C ASN A 78 1.42 1.67 7.33
N ILE A 79 0.61 1.04 6.48
CA ILE A 79 0.55 -0.41 6.37
C ILE A 79 1.23 -0.82 5.06
N VAL A 80 1.99 -1.90 5.10
CA VAL A 80 2.47 -2.58 3.91
C VAL A 80 1.80 -3.94 3.82
N ALA A 81 1.16 -4.21 2.69
CA ALA A 81 0.50 -5.48 2.39
C ALA A 81 1.14 -6.09 1.14
N LYS A 82 1.64 -7.32 1.26
CA LYS A 82 2.16 -8.13 0.15
C LYS A 82 1.07 -9.08 -0.31
N PHE A 83 0.77 -9.04 -1.60
CA PHE A 83 -0.25 -9.86 -2.24
C PHE A 83 0.37 -11.12 -2.83
N GLN A 84 -0.37 -12.22 -2.82
CA GLN A 84 0.05 -13.46 -3.47
C GLN A 84 -0.05 -13.38 -5.00
N ASN A 85 -0.95 -12.52 -5.51
CA ASN A 85 -1.17 -12.33 -6.94
C ASN A 85 -0.92 -10.85 -7.35
N TYR A 86 0.10 -10.64 -8.18
CA TYR A 86 0.46 -9.34 -8.74
C TYR A 86 -0.68 -8.68 -9.51
N GLN A 87 -1.49 -9.45 -10.26
CA GLN A 87 -2.58 -8.91 -11.07
C GLN A 87 -3.68 -8.30 -10.19
N ILE A 88 -4.03 -8.96 -9.09
CA ILE A 88 -5.00 -8.43 -8.11
C ILE A 88 -4.47 -7.12 -7.52
N LYS A 89 -3.19 -7.12 -7.12
CA LYS A 89 -2.53 -5.92 -6.59
C LYS A 89 -2.61 -4.74 -7.57
N GLU A 90 -2.32 -4.97 -8.86
CA GLU A 90 -2.43 -3.94 -9.90
C GLU A 90 -3.87 -3.46 -10.11
N LYS A 91 -4.87 -4.35 -10.14
CA LYS A 91 -6.29 -3.96 -10.24
C LYS A 91 -6.66 -2.98 -9.11
N ILE A 92 -6.29 -3.29 -7.86
CA ILE A 92 -6.54 -2.43 -6.70
C ILE A 92 -5.80 -1.10 -6.83
N LEU A 93 -4.52 -1.12 -7.24
CA LEU A 93 -3.73 0.10 -7.43
C LEU A 93 -4.34 1.02 -8.50
N GLN A 94 -4.82 0.46 -9.62
CA GLN A 94 -5.47 1.22 -10.68
C GLN A 94 -6.79 1.82 -10.21
N ALA A 95 -7.59 1.09 -9.44
CA ALA A 95 -8.80 1.63 -8.83
C ALA A 95 -8.48 2.82 -7.89
N ALA A 96 -7.43 2.69 -7.08
CA ALA A 96 -6.99 3.74 -6.15
C ALA A 96 -6.42 4.99 -6.84
N LYS A 97 -5.93 4.88 -8.08
CA LYS A 97 -5.52 6.05 -8.88
C LYS A 97 -6.71 6.84 -9.41
N LYS A 98 -7.85 6.18 -9.68
CA LYS A 98 -9.06 6.82 -10.23
C LYS A 98 -9.80 7.65 -9.18
N LYS A 99 -9.87 7.17 -7.94
CA LYS A 99 -10.53 7.87 -6.84
C LYS A 99 -9.85 7.56 -5.50
N PRO A 100 -9.94 8.48 -4.51
CA PRO A 100 -9.51 8.19 -3.16
C PRO A 100 -10.32 7.04 -2.59
N PHE A 101 -9.66 6.14 -1.87
CA PHE A 101 -10.37 5.06 -1.17
C PHE A 101 -10.95 5.60 0.14
N LYS A 102 -12.04 4.99 0.58
CA LYS A 102 -12.69 5.27 1.86
C LYS A 102 -12.78 4.02 2.71
N TYR A 103 -12.83 4.20 4.01
CA TYR A 103 -13.17 3.12 4.92
C TYR A 103 -13.96 3.70 6.08
N ARG A 104 -15.21 3.25 6.22
CA ARG A 104 -16.25 3.83 7.11
C ARG A 104 -16.16 5.36 7.29
N GLY A 105 -16.14 6.07 6.16
CA GLY A 105 -16.17 7.53 6.11
C GLY A 105 -14.79 8.22 6.16
N ALA A 106 -13.72 7.54 6.58
CA ALA A 106 -12.37 8.10 6.53
C ALA A 106 -11.73 7.89 5.15
N THR A 107 -11.06 8.91 4.63
CA THR A 107 -10.31 8.78 3.37
C THR A 107 -8.95 8.12 3.63
N ILE A 108 -8.62 7.12 2.82
CA ILE A 108 -7.36 6.39 2.85
C ILE A 108 -6.70 6.44 1.48
N ARG A 109 -5.37 6.42 1.47
CA ARG A 109 -4.58 6.42 0.24
C ARG A 109 -3.89 5.07 0.07
N ILE A 110 -4.02 4.50 -1.13
CA ILE A 110 -3.30 3.30 -1.54
C ILE A 110 -2.27 3.70 -2.59
N THR A 111 -1.04 3.27 -2.39
CA THR A 111 0.10 3.57 -3.26
C THR A 111 0.96 2.33 -3.47
N GLN A 112 1.75 2.31 -4.54
CA GLN A 112 2.77 1.29 -4.74
C GLN A 112 3.87 1.47 -3.67
N ASP A 113 4.32 0.39 -3.05
CA ASP A 113 5.52 0.43 -2.20
C ASP A 113 6.77 0.45 -3.09
N LEU A 114 7.58 1.49 -2.97
CA LEU A 114 8.75 1.75 -3.80
C LEU A 114 9.94 2.13 -2.93
N ALA A 115 11.15 1.88 -3.45
CA ALA A 115 12.37 2.36 -2.83
C ALA A 115 12.38 3.90 -2.71
N ALA A 116 13.05 4.42 -1.69
CA ALA A 116 13.12 5.85 -1.43
C ALA A 116 13.78 6.62 -2.59
N SER A 117 14.81 6.04 -3.22
CA SER A 117 15.46 6.58 -4.42
C SER A 117 14.48 6.72 -5.58
N THR A 118 13.71 5.68 -5.88
CA THR A 118 12.67 5.70 -6.93
C THR A 118 11.60 6.76 -6.65
N LEU A 119 11.17 6.90 -5.39
CA LEU A 119 10.21 7.94 -5.01
C LEU A 119 10.78 9.35 -5.20
N LYS A 120 12.08 9.55 -4.92
CA LYS A 120 12.76 10.83 -5.15
C LYS A 120 12.81 11.17 -6.64
N GLU A 121 13.16 10.20 -7.48
CA GLU A 121 13.19 10.39 -8.93
C GLU A 121 11.79 10.71 -9.49
N ARG A 122 10.74 9.98 -9.07
CA ARG A 122 9.35 10.28 -9.48
C ARG A 122 8.91 11.68 -9.10
N ARG A 123 9.30 12.17 -7.91
CA ARG A 123 9.01 13.55 -7.50
C ARG A 123 9.71 14.57 -8.40
N ALA A 124 10.96 14.30 -8.79
CA ALA A 124 11.69 15.17 -9.71
C ALA A 124 11.03 15.22 -11.10
N TRP A 125 10.55 14.08 -11.61
CA TRP A 125 9.81 14.04 -12.87
C TRP A 125 8.50 14.86 -12.82
N ASN A 126 7.76 14.79 -11.71
CA ASN A 126 6.54 15.58 -11.51
C ASN A 126 6.78 17.09 -11.32
N MET A 127 8.03 17.55 -11.26
CA MET A 127 8.34 18.99 -11.22
C MET A 127 8.61 19.56 -12.62
N ILE A 128 8.81 18.68 -13.61
CA ILE A 128 9.15 19.05 -14.98
C ILE A 128 7.89 19.13 -15.86
N PHE A 129 6.89 18.30 -15.56
CA PHE A 129 5.61 18.20 -16.25
C PHE A 129 4.47 18.39 -15.25
#